data_AF-F9YTG2-F1
#
_entry.id   AF-F9YTG2-F1
#
_cell.length_a   1.000
_cell.length_b   1.000
_cell.length_c   1.000
_cell.angle_alpha   90.00
_cell.angle_beta   90.00
_cell.angle_gamma   90.00
#
_symmetry.space_group_name_H-M   'P 1'
#
loop_
_entity.id
_entity.type
_entity.pdbx_description
1 polymer ?
#
loop_
_entity_poly.entity_id
_entity_poly.type
_entity_poly.pdbx_seq_one_letter_code
_entity_poly.pdbx_strand_id
1 'polypeptide(L)'
;MLLLFSICAAFLYVLGWFFGLNYKEISVYFNLYFQTIVPIVIGVYFVGKYFINKRLNVFSLLTIVMLVGNIYLLLWVYKRYPIVKINYSFNKCVADLQWLAKYFKTQYVDVNIYIFVVGFILNIALYLLFYRLSNYLKK
;
A
#
# COMPACT_ATOMS: atom_id res chain seq x y z
N MET A 1 -5.02 -18.79 4.79
CA MET A 1 -5.09 -17.65 3.84
C MET A 1 -6.47 -17.46 3.22
N LEU A 2 -7.16 -18.52 2.76
CA LEU A 2 -8.50 -18.40 2.17
C LEU A 2 -9.52 -17.65 3.04
N LEU A 3 -9.60 -17.96 4.34
CA LEU A 3 -10.51 -17.27 5.26
C LEU A 3 -10.19 -15.76 5.39
N LEU A 4 -8.91 -15.39 5.48
CA LEU A 4 -8.47 -13.99 5.52
C LEU A 4 -8.86 -13.26 4.22
N PHE A 5 -8.65 -13.92 3.08
CA PHE A 5 -9.05 -13.38 1.78
C PHE A 5 -10.55 -13.19 1.65
N SER A 6 -11.35 -14.15 2.11
CA SER A 6 -12.81 -14.00 2.14
C SER A 6 -13.25 -12.81 2.99
N ILE A 7 -12.62 -12.59 4.15
CA ILE A 7 -12.90 -11.43 5.00
C ILE A 7 -12.53 -10.13 4.30
N CYS A 8 -11.33 -10.05 3.69
CA CYS A 8 -10.89 -8.87 2.95
C CYS A 8 -11.81 -8.57 1.75
N ALA A 9 -12.22 -9.60 1.00
CA ALA A 9 -13.14 -9.46 -0.12
C ALA A 9 -14.53 -9.03 0.35
N ALA A 10 -15.04 -9.57 1.46
CA ALA A 10 -16.30 -9.15 2.06
C ALA A 10 -16.24 -7.69 2.52
N PHE A 11 -15.15 -7.28 3.16
CA PHE A 11 -14.92 -5.87 3.52
C PHE A 11 -14.96 -4.96 2.29
N LEU A 12 -14.23 -5.31 1.22
CA LEU A 12 -14.24 -4.55 -0.03
C LEU A 12 -15.64 -4.50 -0.66
N TYR A 13 -16.38 -5.60 -0.60
CA TYR A 13 -17.75 -5.66 -1.13
C TYR A 13 -18.69 -4.72 -0.39
N VAL A 14 -18.67 -4.73 0.94
CA VAL A 14 -19.45 -3.82 1.78
C VAL A 14 -19.04 -2.37 1.54
N LEU A 15 -17.74 -2.11 1.45
CA LEU A 15 -17.22 -0.77 1.15
C LEU A 15 -17.68 -0.30 -0.23
N GLY A 16 -17.60 -1.15 -1.25
CA GLY A 16 -18.09 -0.87 -2.60
C GLY A 16 -19.57 -0.54 -2.62
N TRP A 17 -20.38 -1.27 -1.85
CA TRP A 17 -21.81 -0.99 -1.72
C TRP A 17 -22.09 0.41 -1.15
N PHE A 18 -21.37 0.84 -0.11
CA PHE A 18 -21.51 2.20 0.44
C PHE A 18 -21.13 3.31 -0.56
N PHE A 19 -20.20 3.04 -1.47
CA PHE A 19 -19.75 3.99 -2.49
C PHE A 19 -20.46 3.85 -3.84
N GLY A 20 -21.42 2.93 -3.97
CA GLY A 20 -22.07 2.65 -5.26
C GLY A 20 -21.14 2.04 -6.32
N LEU A 21 -20.04 1.41 -5.89
CA LEU A 21 -19.02 0.84 -6.74
C LEU A 21 -19.12 -0.68 -6.81
N ASN A 22 -18.87 -1.26 -7.97
CA ASN A 22 -18.78 -2.71 -8.11
C ASN A 22 -17.45 -3.25 -7.53
N TYR A 23 -17.36 -4.58 -7.38
CA TYR A 23 -16.19 -5.22 -6.78
C TYR A 23 -14.87 -4.90 -7.50
N LYS A 24 -14.87 -4.77 -8.83
CA LYS A 24 -13.65 -4.48 -9.60
C LYS A 24 -13.19 -3.05 -9.37
N GLU A 25 -14.13 -2.10 -9.40
CA GLU A 25 -13.90 -0.69 -9.13
C GLU A 25 -13.31 -0.50 -7.75
N ILE A 26 -14.00 -0.99 -6.71
CA ILE A 26 -13.52 -0.82 -5.33
C ILE A 26 -12.18 -1.53 -5.11
N SER A 27 -11.95 -2.68 -5.74
CA SER A 27 -10.65 -3.38 -5.65
C SER A 27 -9.52 -2.55 -6.26
N VAL A 28 -9.75 -1.92 -7.42
CA VAL A 28 -8.75 -1.04 -8.06
C VAL A 28 -8.53 0.22 -7.22
N TYR A 29 -9.59 0.93 -6.85
CA TYR A 29 -9.48 2.16 -6.07
C TYR A 29 -8.84 1.91 -4.70
N PHE A 30 -9.26 0.87 -3.99
CA PHE A 30 -8.78 0.61 -2.65
C PHE A 30 -7.37 -0.01 -2.67
N ASN A 31 -7.20 -1.16 -3.32
CA ASN A 31 -5.95 -1.92 -3.20
C ASN A 31 -4.80 -1.30 -4.00
N LEU A 32 -5.07 -0.73 -5.18
CA LEU A 32 -4.00 -0.14 -6.00
C LEU A 32 -3.73 1.32 -5.61
N TYR A 33 -4.77 2.12 -5.40
CA TYR A 33 -4.59 3.56 -5.20
C TYR A 33 -4.60 3.96 -3.72
N PHE A 34 -5.68 3.70 -3.00
CA PHE A 34 -5.82 4.13 -1.61
C PHE A 34 -4.70 3.56 -0.73
N GLN A 35 -4.43 2.26 -0.83
CA GLN A 35 -3.35 1.61 -0.08
C GLN A 35 -1.95 2.11 -0.45
N THR A 36 -1.75 2.66 -1.65
CA THR A 36 -0.47 3.26 -2.05
C THR A 36 -0.37 4.74 -1.63
N ILE A 37 -1.48 5.47 -1.60
CA ILE A 37 -1.55 6.89 -1.24
C ILE A 37 -1.43 7.08 0.27
N VAL A 38 -2.07 6.24 1.08
CA VAL A 38 -2.07 6.38 2.55
C VAL A 38 -0.65 6.42 3.14
N PRO A 39 0.30 5.52 2.77
CA PRO A 39 1.68 5.59 3.25
C PRO A 39 2.40 6.88 2.83
N ILE A 40 2.08 7.45 1.66
CA ILE A 40 2.64 8.74 1.21
C ILE A 40 2.17 9.87 2.13
N VAL A 41 0.86 9.93 2.41
CA VAL A 41 0.29 10.96 3.30
C VAL A 41 0.92 10.88 4.70
N ILE A 42 1.07 9.67 5.23
CA ILE A 42 1.74 9.42 6.52
C ILE A 42 3.22 9.85 6.46
N GLY A 43 3.92 9.50 5.38
CA GLY A 43 5.32 9.88 5.17
C GLY A 43 5.51 11.39 5.11
N VAL A 44 4.69 12.11 4.34
CA VAL A 44 4.70 13.58 4.27
C VAL A 44 4.49 14.19 5.65
N TYR A 45 3.54 13.67 6.42
CA TYR A 45 3.29 14.15 7.78
C TYR A 45 4.53 13.99 8.69
N PHE A 46 5.17 12.83 8.71
CA PHE A 46 6.36 12.61 9.55
C PHE A 46 7.57 13.40 9.07
N VAL A 47 7.80 13.48 7.76
CA VAL A 47 8.86 14.29 7.18
C VAL A 47 8.67 15.77 7.54
N GLY A 48 7.45 16.30 7.39
CA GLY A 48 7.11 17.66 7.82
C GLY A 48 7.42 17.91 9.29
N LYS A 49 7.06 16.96 10.17
CA LYS A 49 7.42 17.05 11.60
C LYS A 49 8.93 17.06 11.85
N TYR A 50 9.73 16.31 11.09
CA TYR A 50 11.18 16.34 11.27
C TYR A 50 11.77 17.69 10.91
N PHE A 51 11.34 18.31 9.80
CA PHE A 51 11.81 19.64 9.42
C PHE A 51 11.41 20.72 10.43
N ILE A 52 10.15 20.74 10.87
CA ILE A 52 9.66 21.71 11.88
C ILE A 52 10.46 21.59 13.18
N ASN A 53 10.77 20.36 13.60
CA ASN A 53 11.48 20.12 14.85
C ASN A 53 13.01 20.09 14.70
N LYS A 54 13.56 20.36 13.50
CA LYS A 54 14.99 20.25 13.15
C LYS A 54 15.60 18.89 13.54
N ARG A 55 14.89 17.79 13.28
CA ARG A 55 15.27 16.41 13.66
C ARG A 55 15.81 15.63 12.47
N LEU A 56 17.03 15.95 12.05
CA LEU A 56 17.72 15.23 10.98
C LEU A 56 18.68 14.19 11.58
N ASN A 57 18.26 12.93 11.56
CA ASN A 57 19.04 11.74 11.94
C ASN A 57 18.81 10.60 10.92
N VAL A 58 19.51 9.48 11.10
CA VAL A 58 19.42 8.32 10.20
C VAL A 58 17.97 7.84 10.01
N PHE A 59 17.15 7.79 11.06
CA PHE A 59 15.74 7.37 10.95
C PHE A 59 14.85 8.36 10.19
N SER A 60 15.12 9.66 10.31
CA SER A 60 14.47 10.68 9.49
C SER A 60 14.83 10.54 8.01
N LEU A 61 16.11 10.21 7.70
CA LEU A 61 16.55 9.94 6.34
C LEU A 61 15.88 8.69 5.77
N LEU A 62 15.81 7.59 6.54
CA LEU A 62 15.10 6.38 6.14
C LEU A 62 13.61 6.65 5.86
N THR A 63 12.99 7.52 6.66
CA THR A 63 11.60 7.94 6.43
C THR A 63 11.45 8.71 5.11
N ILE A 64 12.38 9.61 4.79
CA ILE A 64 12.40 10.35 3.51
C ILE A 64 12.60 9.38 2.33
N VAL A 65 13.52 8.43 2.45
CA VAL A 65 13.76 7.42 1.41
C VAL A 65 12.51 6.56 1.18
N MET A 66 11.85 6.13 2.25
CA MET A 66 10.56 5.43 2.14
C MET A 66 9.48 6.27 1.46
N LEU A 67 9.41 7.58 1.76
CA LEU A 67 8.45 8.48 1.14
C LEU A 67 8.69 8.56 -0.37
N VAL A 68 9.93 8.80 -0.79
CA VAL A 68 10.32 8.82 -2.21
C VAL A 68 10.00 7.48 -2.88
N GLY A 69 10.31 6.37 -2.21
CA GLY A 69 10.00 5.02 -2.70
C GLY A 69 8.50 4.78 -2.91
N ASN A 70 7.66 5.24 -1.98
CA ASN A 70 6.20 5.14 -2.11
C ASN A 70 5.65 6.04 -3.22
N ILE A 71 6.21 7.24 -3.42
CA ILE A 71 5.86 8.10 -4.57
C ILE A 71 6.21 7.43 -5.89
N TYR A 72 7.42 6.85 -5.98
CA TYR A 72 7.82 6.09 -7.17
C TYR A 72 6.89 4.88 -7.41
N LEU A 73 6.53 4.16 -6.35
CA LEU A 73 5.57 3.05 -6.42
C LEU A 73 4.21 3.53 -6.95
N LEU A 74 3.68 4.66 -6.48
CA LEU A 74 2.44 5.24 -6.99
C LEU A 74 2.52 5.58 -8.47
N LEU A 75 3.63 6.19 -8.92
CA LEU A 75 3.84 6.50 -10.34
C LEU A 75 3.90 5.21 -11.19
N TRP A 76 4.57 4.17 -10.70
CA TRP A 76 4.62 2.87 -11.35
C TRP A 76 3.25 2.20 -11.41
N VAL A 77 2.49 2.20 -10.31
CA VAL A 77 1.12 1.68 -10.23
C VAL A 77 0.23 2.43 -11.22
N TYR A 78 0.31 3.76 -11.26
CA TYR A 78 -0.48 4.57 -12.19
C TYR A 78 -0.16 4.24 -13.66
N LYS A 79 1.12 4.06 -13.99
CA LYS A 79 1.56 3.70 -15.35
C LYS A 79 1.12 2.29 -15.74
N ARG A 80 1.21 1.32 -14.83
CA ARG A 80 0.91 -0.10 -15.11
C ARG A 80 -0.58 -0.43 -15.05
N TYR A 81 -1.30 0.19 -14.12
CA TYR A 81 -2.70 -0.09 -13.82
C TYR A 81 -3.53 1.20 -13.87
N PRO A 82 -3.70 1.84 -15.05
CA PRO A 82 -4.33 3.16 -15.15
C PRO A 82 -5.78 3.19 -14.65
N ILE A 83 -6.10 4.22 -13.85
CA ILE A 83 -7.40 4.40 -13.18
C ILE A 83 -8.56 4.57 -14.17
N VAL A 84 -8.29 5.15 -15.34
CA VAL A 84 -9.27 5.40 -16.40
C VAL A 84 -9.75 4.10 -17.06
N LYS A 85 -8.98 3.00 -16.94
CA LYS A 85 -9.30 1.70 -17.54
C LYS A 85 -9.45 0.61 -16.46
N ILE A 86 -10.43 0.78 -15.58
CA ILE A 86 -10.63 -0.07 -14.39
C ILE A 86 -10.67 -1.57 -14.72
N ASN A 87 -11.44 -1.97 -15.73
CA ASN A 87 -11.54 -3.39 -16.14
C ASN A 87 -10.18 -3.95 -16.59
N TYR A 88 -9.42 -3.17 -17.35
CA TYR A 88 -8.08 -3.54 -17.77
C TYR A 88 -7.15 -3.68 -16.56
N SER A 89 -7.14 -2.67 -15.69
CA SER A 89 -6.29 -2.61 -14.50
C SER A 89 -6.55 -3.75 -13.54
N PHE A 90 -7.82 -4.07 -13.29
CA PHE A 90 -8.22 -5.22 -12.47
C PHE A 90 -7.72 -6.53 -13.08
N ASN A 91 -8.06 -6.81 -14.35
CA ASN A 91 -7.66 -8.04 -15.01
C ASN A 91 -6.13 -8.18 -15.10
N LYS A 92 -5.43 -7.08 -15.37
CA LYS A 92 -3.97 -7.05 -15.44
C LYS A 92 -3.33 -7.32 -14.09
N CYS A 93 -3.86 -6.74 -13.02
CA CYS A 93 -3.39 -7.00 -11.65
C CYS A 93 -3.62 -8.47 -11.26
N VAL A 94 -4.80 -9.04 -11.56
CA VAL A 94 -5.08 -10.46 -11.32
C VAL A 94 -4.09 -11.35 -12.08
N ALA A 95 -3.81 -11.05 -13.36
CA ALA A 95 -2.85 -11.80 -14.16
C ALA A 95 -1.43 -11.71 -13.60
N ASP A 96 -0.98 -10.51 -13.20
CA ASP A 96 0.35 -10.30 -12.63
C ASP A 96 0.51 -11.02 -11.27
N LEU A 97 -0.53 -11.05 -10.44
CA LEU A 97 -0.56 -11.81 -9.18
C LEU A 97 -0.57 -13.32 -9.41
N GLN A 98 -1.32 -13.81 -10.40
CA GLN A 98 -1.30 -15.23 -10.77
C GLN A 98 0.07 -15.65 -11.32
N TRP A 99 0.74 -14.78 -12.08
CA TRP A 99 2.10 -15.01 -12.54
C TRP A 99 3.08 -15.08 -11.36
N LEU A 100 3.00 -14.14 -10.41
CA LEU A 100 3.81 -14.17 -9.19
C LEU A 100 3.54 -15.44 -8.37
N ALA A 101 2.27 -15.85 -8.24
CA ALA A 101 1.91 -17.06 -7.52
C ALA A 101 2.54 -18.30 -8.15
N LYS A 102 2.54 -18.41 -9.48
CA LYS A 102 3.25 -19.47 -10.20
C LYS A 102 4.75 -19.43 -9.96
N TYR A 103 5.36 -18.24 -10.01
CA TYR A 103 6.79 -18.05 -9.79
C TYR A 103 7.21 -18.51 -8.38
N PHE A 104 6.45 -18.14 -7.35
CA PHE A 104 6.70 -18.52 -5.96
C PHE A 104 6.12 -19.90 -5.58
N LYS A 105 5.56 -20.65 -6.54
CA LYS A 105 4.91 -21.96 -6.31
C LYS A 105 3.86 -21.92 -5.18
N THR A 106 3.05 -20.87 -5.16
CA THR A 106 2.02 -20.59 -4.15
C THR A 106 0.67 -20.29 -4.82
N GLN A 107 -0.36 -19.97 -4.03
CA GLN A 107 -1.67 -19.61 -4.56
C GLN A 107 -1.79 -18.10 -4.79
N TYR A 108 -2.61 -17.71 -5.77
CA TYR A 108 -2.96 -16.32 -6.04
C TYR A 108 -3.43 -15.58 -4.79
N VAL A 109 -4.25 -16.26 -3.98
CA VAL A 109 -4.82 -15.73 -2.75
C VAL A 109 -3.73 -15.36 -1.75
N ASP A 110 -2.69 -16.18 -1.64
CA ASP A 110 -1.58 -15.95 -0.72
C ASP A 110 -0.81 -14.69 -1.12
N VAL A 111 -0.44 -14.58 -2.40
CA VAL A 111 0.28 -13.40 -2.94
C VAL A 111 -0.54 -12.12 -2.76
N ASN A 112 -1.84 -12.18 -3.01
CA ASN A 112 -2.74 -11.04 -2.83
C ASN A 112 -2.71 -10.54 -1.37
N ILE A 113 -2.87 -11.44 -0.40
CA ILE A 113 -2.79 -11.08 1.03
C ILE A 113 -1.40 -10.53 1.39
N TYR A 114 -0.33 -11.16 0.91
CA TYR A 114 1.02 -10.68 1.21
C TYR A 114 1.28 -9.27 0.69
N ILE A 115 0.81 -8.93 -0.50
CA ILE A 115 1.04 -7.60 -1.07
C ILE A 115 0.12 -6.56 -0.42
N PHE A 116 -1.19 -6.79 -0.42
CA PHE A 116 -2.18 -5.76 -0.07
C PHE A 116 -2.54 -5.69 1.41
N VAL A 117 -2.30 -6.76 2.17
CA VAL A 117 -2.55 -6.75 3.63
C VAL A 117 -1.24 -6.65 4.37
N VAL A 118 -0.35 -7.64 4.21
CA VAL A 118 0.90 -7.69 4.97
C VAL A 118 1.84 -6.56 4.54
N GLY A 119 2.05 -6.38 3.24
CA GLY A 119 2.91 -5.32 2.71
C GLY A 119 2.43 -3.93 3.11
N PHE A 120 1.13 -3.68 3.05
CA PHE A 120 0.52 -2.42 3.49
C PHE A 120 0.75 -2.16 4.99
N ILE A 121 0.43 -3.14 5.86
CA ILE A 121 0.61 -3.01 7.32
C ILE A 121 2.09 -2.78 7.66
N LEU A 122 3.01 -3.54 7.05
CA LEU A 122 4.44 -3.41 7.28
C LEU A 122 4.96 -2.02 6.88
N ASN A 123 4.49 -1.48 5.74
CA ASN A 123 4.89 -0.15 5.27
C ASN A 123 4.49 0.94 6.29
N ILE A 124 3.25 0.90 6.80
CA ILE A 124 2.80 1.82 7.85
C ILE A 124 3.57 1.61 9.15
N ALA A 125 3.77 0.35 9.57
CA ALA A 125 4.49 0.02 10.80
C ALA A 125 5.92 0.55 10.77
N LEU A 126 6.61 0.47 9.64
CA LEU A 126 7.96 1.00 9.46
C LEU A 126 8.01 2.52 9.60
N TYR A 127 7.05 3.26 9.01
CA TYR A 127 6.95 4.72 9.23
C TYR A 127 6.83 5.07 10.72
N LEU A 128 5.94 4.38 11.43
CA LEU A 128 5.74 4.58 12.86
C LEU A 128 6.97 4.23 13.68
N LEU A 129 7.64 3.13 13.34
CA LEU A 129 8.86 2.67 14.00
C LEU A 129 9.98 3.70 13.84
N PHE A 130 10.25 4.16 12.61
CA PHE A 130 11.29 5.15 12.35
C PHE A 130 11.00 6.48 13.05
N TYR A 131 9.74 6.91 13.07
CA TYR A 131 9.34 8.09 13.85
C TYR A 131 9.60 7.95 15.34
N ARG A 132 9.23 6.80 15.93
CA ARG A 132 9.51 6.53 17.35
C ARG A 132 11.01 6.49 17.63
N LEU A 133 11.79 5.76 16.85
CA LEU A 133 13.25 5.64 17.03
C LEU A 133 13.95 7.00 16.86
N SER A 134 13.50 7.82 15.90
CA SER A 134 14.00 9.18 15.73
C SER A 134 13.76 10.05 16.97
N ASN A 135 12.64 9.86 17.67
CA ASN A 135 12.34 10.57 18.91
C ASN A 135 13.15 10.06 20.11
N TYR A 136 13.47 8.77 20.16
CA TYR A 136 14.31 8.19 21.21
C TYR A 136 15.74 8.73 21.18
N LEU A 137 16.33 8.90 19.99
CA LEU A 137 17.68 9.47 19.82
C LEU A 137 17.81 10.95 20.19
N LYS A 138 16.70 11.63 20.54
CA LYS A 138 16.71 13.02 20.99
C LYS A 138 16.81 13.16 22.52
N LYS A 139 16.55 12.08 23.27
CA LYS A 139 16.80 12.04 24.71
C LYS A 139 18.28 11.74 24.96
#